data_AF-A0A174PE01-F1
#
_entry.id   AF-A0A174PE01-F1
#
_cell.length_a   1.000
_cell.length_b   1.000
_cell.length_c   1.000
_cell.angle_alpha   90.00
_cell.angle_beta   90.00
_cell.angle_gamma   90.00
#
_symmetry.space_group_name_H-M   'P 1'
#
loop_
_entity.id
_entity.type
_entity.pdbx_description
1 polymer ?
#
loop_
_entity_poly.entity_id
_entity_poly.type
_entity_poly.pdbx_seq_one_letter_code
_entity_poly.pdbx_strand_id
1 'polypeptide(L)'
;MSRLEQIVEPLLAWYEKNARDLPWRHGVTPYRVWISEIMLQQTRVEAVKGYFERFMQALPDVESLSSVEEKRLLKLWEGLGYYSRARNLKRAAALIMERYGGALPRSCDELLKLPGIGPYTAGAIASIAYGLAEPAVDGNVLRVLTRLEDDHSDIADAAVKRAAEKKLRAVIPQGRAGAFNSAMMELGATICGPNGPPECLCCPLRPLCIGYANGTAGDLPVKAAKKPRRIEERTVLVLTRDALLAVRRRPARGLLAGMWELPSVEGRLDDTKVIEAVRGFGLAPLRIAPLGDAKHIFTHVEWHMTGWRVTVEEPLEKEGLEWIDPRRLQSDYPLPSAFRAYLTLWEQL
;
A
#
# COMPACT_ATOMS: atom_id res chain seq x y z
N MET A 1 6.43 -37.98 -9.13
CA MET A 1 6.14 -36.69 -8.48
C MET A 1 6.50 -35.57 -9.42
N SER A 2 5.61 -34.58 -9.61
CA SER A 2 5.95 -33.36 -10.35
C SER A 2 7.08 -32.60 -9.66
N ARG A 3 7.80 -31.74 -10.39
CA ARG A 3 8.86 -30.90 -9.81
C ARG A 3 8.31 -30.00 -8.69
N LEU A 4 7.09 -29.49 -8.85
CA LEU A 4 6.41 -28.68 -7.85
C LEU A 4 6.00 -29.46 -6.60
N GLU A 5 5.74 -30.76 -6.69
CA GLU A 5 5.59 -31.61 -5.49
C GLU A 5 6.93 -31.77 -4.75
N GLN A 6 8.04 -31.84 -5.47
CA GLN A 6 9.37 -32.05 -4.87
C GLN A 6 9.89 -30.83 -4.11
N ILE A 7 9.40 -29.61 -4.41
CA ILE A 7 9.83 -28.40 -3.68
C ILE A 7 9.20 -28.29 -2.28
N VAL A 8 8.09 -29.01 -2.01
CA VAL A 8 7.27 -28.81 -0.81
C VAL A 8 8.07 -29.01 0.48
N GLU A 9 8.72 -30.17 0.64
CA GLU A 9 9.45 -30.46 1.87
C GLU A 9 10.71 -29.61 2.06
N PRO A 10 11.60 -29.43 1.07
CA PRO A 10 12.74 -28.53 1.21
C PRO A 10 12.34 -27.08 1.54
N LEU A 11 11.27 -26.59 0.92
CA LEU A 11 10.75 -25.24 1.15
C LEU A 11 10.27 -25.07 2.60
N LEU A 12 9.47 -26.01 3.09
CA LEU A 12 8.89 -25.92 4.41
C LEU A 12 9.93 -26.13 5.51
N ALA A 13 10.86 -27.07 5.33
CA ALA A 13 11.98 -27.28 6.26
C ALA A 13 12.89 -26.05 6.36
N TRP A 14 13.09 -25.34 5.26
CA TRP A 14 13.78 -24.06 5.26
C TRP A 14 12.97 -22.97 5.99
N TYR A 15 11.67 -22.86 5.70
CA TYR A 15 10.81 -21.84 6.29
C TYR A 15 10.71 -21.96 7.82
N GLU A 16 10.59 -23.17 8.35
CA GLU A 16 10.56 -23.42 9.79
C GLU A 16 11.79 -22.85 10.52
N LYS A 17 12.96 -22.86 9.87
CA LYS A 17 14.22 -22.38 10.46
C LYS A 17 14.53 -20.91 10.16
N ASN A 18 13.95 -20.35 9.10
CA ASN A 18 14.36 -19.05 8.53
C ASN A 18 13.23 -18.02 8.45
N ALA A 19 12.00 -18.37 8.85
CA ALA A 19 10.89 -17.43 8.88
C ALA A 19 11.25 -16.23 9.77
N ARG A 20 11.20 -15.02 9.20
CA ARG A 20 11.35 -13.79 9.97
C ARG A 20 10.28 -13.69 11.04
N ASP A 21 10.68 -13.19 12.20
CA ASP A 21 9.78 -12.83 13.27
C ASP A 21 9.00 -11.56 12.89
N LEU A 22 7.68 -11.70 12.66
CA LEU A 22 6.81 -10.62 12.20
C LEU A 22 5.55 -10.55 13.07
N PRO A 23 5.06 -9.34 13.44
CA PRO A 23 3.95 -9.20 14.38
C PRO A 23 2.68 -9.97 13.99
N TRP A 24 2.36 -10.04 12.70
CA TRP A 24 1.17 -10.74 12.18
C TRP A 24 1.32 -12.27 12.08
N ARG A 25 2.52 -12.82 12.31
CA ARG A 25 2.74 -14.28 12.42
C ARG A 25 2.41 -14.81 13.82
N HIS A 26 2.23 -13.94 14.80
CA HIS A 26 1.85 -14.29 16.16
C HIS A 26 0.36 -14.09 16.40
N GLY A 27 -0.21 -15.01 17.19
CA GLY A 27 -1.64 -14.98 17.54
C GLY A 27 -2.50 -14.93 16.29
N VAL A 28 -2.28 -15.83 15.34
CA VAL A 28 -2.90 -15.80 14.01
C VAL A 28 -4.42 -15.85 14.15
N THR A 29 -5.09 -14.82 13.62
CA THR A 29 -6.54 -14.79 13.44
C THR A 29 -6.87 -14.33 12.02
N PRO A 30 -8.06 -14.68 11.49
CA PRO A 30 -8.50 -14.21 10.17
C PRO A 30 -8.41 -12.69 10.01
N TYR A 31 -8.79 -11.94 11.06
CA TYR A 31 -8.70 -10.47 11.08
C TYR A 31 -7.25 -9.97 10.99
N ARG A 32 -6.35 -10.53 11.81
CA ARG A 32 -4.92 -10.12 11.80
C ARG A 32 -4.25 -10.40 10.46
N VAL A 33 -4.50 -11.57 9.89
CA VAL A 33 -4.02 -11.92 8.54
C VAL A 33 -4.60 -10.95 7.52
N TRP A 34 -5.91 -10.71 7.54
CA TRP A 34 -6.54 -9.78 6.60
C TRP A 34 -5.92 -8.38 6.64
N ILE A 35 -5.72 -7.81 7.83
CA ILE A 35 -5.13 -6.48 7.95
C ILE A 35 -3.67 -6.46 7.49
N SER A 36 -2.84 -7.43 7.89
CA SER A 36 -1.44 -7.48 7.44
C SER A 36 -1.35 -7.62 5.92
N GLU A 37 -2.17 -8.49 5.32
CA GLU A 37 -2.14 -8.72 3.88
C GLU A 37 -2.58 -7.48 3.10
N ILE A 38 -3.57 -6.73 3.57
CA ILE A 38 -3.95 -5.46 2.92
C ILE A 38 -2.84 -4.42 3.09
N MET A 39 -2.20 -4.33 4.26
CA MET A 39 -1.09 -3.40 4.47
C MET A 39 0.12 -3.73 3.58
N LEU A 40 0.45 -5.00 3.40
CA LEU A 40 1.58 -5.48 2.60
C LEU A 40 1.39 -5.30 1.08
N GLN A 41 0.18 -5.02 0.62
CA GLN A 41 -0.05 -4.69 -0.80
C GLN A 41 0.79 -3.49 -1.22
N GLN A 42 1.80 -3.72 -2.06
CA GLN A 42 2.70 -2.69 -2.58
C GLN A 42 3.40 -1.86 -1.49
N THR A 43 3.60 -2.42 -0.30
CA THR A 43 4.28 -1.78 0.83
C THR A 43 5.31 -2.74 1.40
N ARG A 44 6.50 -2.24 1.74
CA ARG A 44 7.59 -3.08 2.27
C ARG A 44 7.29 -3.54 3.70
N VAL A 45 7.68 -4.77 4.03
CA VAL A 45 7.49 -5.39 5.36
C VAL A 45 7.93 -4.47 6.50
N GLU A 46 9.14 -3.90 6.42
CA GLU A 46 9.68 -3.04 7.49
C GLU A 46 8.84 -1.79 7.74
N ALA A 47 8.26 -1.21 6.69
CA ALA A 47 7.38 -0.06 6.84
C ALA A 47 6.05 -0.45 7.50
N VAL A 48 5.59 -1.69 7.37
CA VAL A 48 4.28 -2.14 7.87
C VAL A 48 4.29 -2.47 9.35
N LYS A 49 5.40 -2.99 9.91
CA LYS A 49 5.47 -3.47 11.31
C LYS A 49 4.83 -2.53 12.33
N GLY A 50 5.34 -1.29 12.42
CA GLY A 50 4.84 -0.31 13.38
C GLY A 50 3.41 0.17 13.09
N TYR A 51 2.95 0.13 11.83
CA TYR A 51 1.57 0.47 11.50
C TYR A 51 0.62 -0.63 11.91
N PHE A 52 0.99 -1.89 11.67
CA PHE A 52 0.18 -3.03 12.04
C PHE A 52 -0.05 -3.06 13.56
N GLU A 53 1.00 -2.88 14.37
CA GLU A 53 0.87 -2.87 15.83
C GLU A 53 -0.06 -1.76 16.33
N ARG A 54 0.14 -0.51 15.89
CA ARG A 54 -0.74 0.61 16.26
C ARG A 54 -2.18 0.38 15.80
N PHE A 55 -2.37 -0.20 14.61
CA PHE A 55 -3.69 -0.48 14.07
C PHE A 55 -4.40 -1.58 14.87
N MET A 56 -3.72 -2.67 15.22
CA MET A 56 -4.26 -3.74 16.06
C MET A 56 -4.58 -3.27 17.48
N GLN A 57 -3.81 -2.32 18.02
CA GLN A 57 -4.10 -1.74 19.33
C GLN A 57 -5.35 -0.84 19.29
N ALA A 58 -5.51 -0.05 18.22
CA ALA A 58 -6.64 0.87 18.09
C ALA A 58 -7.93 0.21 17.61
N LEU A 59 -7.83 -0.81 16.75
CA LEU A 59 -8.90 -1.50 16.04
C LEU A 59 -8.67 -3.02 16.10
N PRO A 60 -8.86 -3.66 17.26
CA PRO A 60 -8.46 -5.05 17.51
C PRO A 60 -9.29 -6.11 16.76
N ASP A 61 -10.45 -5.72 16.21
CA ASP A 61 -11.40 -6.64 15.59
C ASP A 61 -12.21 -6.00 14.46
N VAL A 62 -13.08 -6.80 13.83
CA VAL A 62 -13.95 -6.36 12.74
C VAL A 62 -14.95 -5.29 13.18
N GLU A 63 -15.49 -5.41 14.39
CA GLU A 63 -16.50 -4.48 14.92
C GLU A 63 -15.92 -3.07 15.09
N SER A 64 -14.78 -2.96 15.76
CA SER A 64 -14.04 -1.70 15.91
C SER A 64 -13.65 -1.09 14.56
N LEU A 65 -13.21 -1.89 13.59
CA LEU A 65 -12.91 -1.41 12.23
C LEU A 65 -14.17 -0.98 11.45
N SER A 66 -15.31 -1.62 11.68
CA SER A 66 -16.56 -1.25 11.01
C SER A 66 -17.12 0.09 11.53
N SER A 67 -16.98 0.32 12.84
CA SER A 67 -17.56 1.47 13.56
C SER A 67 -16.63 2.70 13.61
N VAL A 68 -15.33 2.54 13.38
CA VAL A 68 -14.37 3.65 13.47
C VAL A 68 -14.69 4.79 12.49
N GLU A 69 -14.65 6.03 12.97
CA GLU A 69 -14.78 7.22 12.13
C GLU A 69 -13.73 7.26 11.00
N GLU A 70 -14.14 7.68 9.79
CA GLU A 70 -13.23 7.67 8.61
C GLU A 70 -11.97 8.51 8.88
N LYS A 71 -12.12 9.66 9.55
CA LYS A 71 -11.00 10.54 9.91
C LYS A 71 -9.95 9.80 10.74
N ARG A 72 -10.38 9.05 11.76
CA ARG A 72 -9.49 8.27 12.64
C ARG A 72 -8.84 7.11 11.88
N LEU A 73 -9.58 6.43 11.01
CA LEU A 73 -9.05 5.37 10.17
C LEU A 73 -7.95 5.87 9.21
N LEU A 74 -8.21 6.98 8.50
CA LEU A 74 -7.22 7.57 7.60
C LEU A 74 -5.99 8.05 8.36
N LYS A 75 -6.16 8.49 9.61
CA LYS A 75 -5.04 8.86 10.46
C LYS A 75 -4.17 7.67 10.85
N LEU A 76 -4.78 6.54 11.24
CA LEU A 76 -4.05 5.29 11.50
C LEU A 76 -3.30 4.76 10.26
N TRP A 77 -3.80 5.10 9.06
CA TRP A 77 -3.22 4.71 7.77
C TRP A 77 -2.25 5.73 7.16
N GLU A 78 -2.13 6.92 7.75
CA GLU A 78 -1.37 8.04 7.21
C GLU A 78 0.10 7.65 6.98
N GLY A 79 0.56 7.75 5.75
CA GLY A 79 1.93 7.41 5.37
C GLY A 79 2.11 6.04 4.72
N LEU A 80 1.15 5.11 4.85
CA LEU A 80 1.18 3.82 4.13
C LEU A 80 0.86 3.96 2.63
N GLY A 81 0.25 5.07 2.23
CA GLY A 81 -0.20 5.29 0.85
C GLY A 81 -1.37 4.38 0.44
N TYR A 82 -1.85 4.55 -0.79
CA TYR A 82 -3.00 3.80 -1.33
C TYR A 82 -4.21 3.78 -0.38
N TYR A 83 -4.68 4.96 0.04
CA TYR A 83 -5.73 5.15 1.05
C TYR A 83 -7.08 4.51 0.70
N SER A 84 -7.32 4.15 -0.58
CA SER A 84 -8.47 3.32 -0.95
C SER A 84 -8.47 1.96 -0.26
N ARG A 85 -7.30 1.42 0.12
CA ARG A 85 -7.18 0.18 0.90
C ARG A 85 -7.84 0.30 2.27
N ALA A 86 -7.54 1.37 3.02
CA ALA A 86 -8.18 1.63 4.32
C ALA A 86 -9.71 1.78 4.19
N ARG A 87 -10.17 2.50 3.17
CA ARG A 87 -11.62 2.64 2.93
C ARG A 87 -12.27 1.32 2.53
N ASN A 88 -11.59 0.49 1.74
CA ASN A 88 -12.07 -0.85 1.42
C ASN A 88 -12.14 -1.73 2.67
N LEU A 89 -11.14 -1.67 3.56
CA LEU A 89 -11.15 -2.36 4.84
C LEU A 89 -12.40 -2.02 5.66
N LYS A 90 -12.70 -0.73 5.86
CA LYS A 90 -13.91 -0.32 6.60
C LYS A 90 -15.20 -0.78 5.92
N ARG A 91 -15.31 -0.64 4.59
CA ARG A 91 -16.48 -1.10 3.84
C ARG A 91 -16.68 -2.62 3.92
N ALA A 92 -15.59 -3.38 3.82
CA ALA A 92 -15.62 -4.82 3.99
C ALA A 92 -15.94 -5.21 5.43
N ALA A 93 -15.42 -4.50 6.44
CA ALA A 93 -15.74 -4.76 7.85
C ALA A 93 -17.23 -4.56 8.13
N ALA A 94 -17.84 -3.49 7.60
CA ALA A 94 -19.29 -3.29 7.69
C ALA A 94 -20.09 -4.45 7.07
N LEU A 95 -19.70 -4.91 5.87
CA LEU A 95 -20.33 -6.07 5.23
C LEU A 95 -20.10 -7.38 6.02
N ILE A 96 -18.95 -7.52 6.68
CA ILE A 96 -18.65 -8.67 7.53
C ILE A 96 -19.56 -8.70 8.76
N MET A 97 -19.77 -7.54 9.39
CA MET A 97 -20.74 -7.40 10.49
C MET A 97 -22.15 -7.76 10.02
N GLU A 98 -22.59 -7.20 8.89
CA GLU A 98 -23.95 -7.38 8.36
C GLU A 98 -24.24 -8.83 7.95
N ARG A 99 -23.33 -9.48 7.21
CA ARG A 99 -23.61 -10.77 6.55
C ARG A 99 -23.06 -11.98 7.28
N TYR A 100 -22.05 -11.79 8.11
CA TYR A 100 -21.30 -12.89 8.74
C TYR A 100 -21.15 -12.70 10.26
N GLY A 101 -21.88 -11.76 10.87
CA GLY A 101 -21.89 -11.56 12.33
C GLY A 101 -20.53 -11.19 12.91
N GLY A 102 -19.68 -10.50 12.13
CA GLY A 102 -18.34 -10.09 12.56
C GLY A 102 -17.24 -11.14 12.34
N ALA A 103 -17.57 -12.34 11.88
CA ALA A 103 -16.58 -13.36 11.53
C ALA A 103 -16.22 -13.29 10.03
N LEU A 104 -14.94 -13.25 9.69
CA LEU A 104 -14.53 -13.36 8.29
C LEU A 104 -14.96 -14.72 7.72
N PRO A 105 -15.54 -14.79 6.51
CA PRO A 105 -15.92 -16.07 5.95
C PRO A 105 -14.69 -16.94 5.67
N ARG A 106 -14.84 -18.25 5.86
CA ARG A 106 -13.78 -19.25 5.60
C ARG A 106 -13.57 -19.54 4.11
N SER A 107 -14.63 -19.41 3.31
CA SER A 107 -14.62 -19.70 1.88
C SER A 107 -13.84 -18.64 1.10
N CYS A 108 -12.94 -19.08 0.22
CA CYS A 108 -12.24 -18.20 -0.72
C CYS A 108 -13.22 -17.42 -1.61
N ASP A 109 -14.29 -18.07 -2.08
CA ASP A 109 -15.31 -17.44 -2.93
C ASP A 109 -16.10 -16.35 -2.19
N GLU A 110 -16.38 -16.55 -0.90
CA GLU A 110 -17.05 -15.52 -0.09
C GLU A 110 -16.10 -14.37 0.26
N LEU A 111 -14.83 -14.67 0.53
CA LEU A 111 -13.79 -13.65 0.75
C LEU A 111 -13.63 -12.74 -0.48
N LEU A 112 -13.67 -13.31 -1.69
CA LEU A 112 -13.58 -12.56 -2.96
C LEU A 112 -14.72 -11.57 -3.19
N LYS A 113 -15.88 -11.75 -2.53
CA LYS A 113 -17.00 -10.81 -2.63
C LYS A 113 -16.80 -9.55 -1.78
N LEU A 114 -15.80 -9.53 -0.89
CA LEU A 114 -15.55 -8.42 0.01
C LEU A 114 -14.69 -7.32 -0.65
N PRO A 115 -15.04 -6.03 -0.46
CA PRO A 115 -14.28 -4.91 -1.03
C PRO A 115 -12.79 -4.95 -0.69
N GLY A 116 -11.94 -4.87 -1.72
CA GLY A 116 -10.48 -4.83 -1.56
C GLY A 116 -9.82 -6.19 -1.32
N ILE A 117 -10.58 -7.28 -1.25
CA ILE A 117 -10.04 -8.64 -1.20
C ILE A 117 -10.02 -9.21 -2.62
N GLY A 118 -8.82 -9.39 -3.17
CA GLY A 118 -8.61 -10.09 -4.44
C GLY A 118 -8.11 -11.53 -4.25
N PRO A 119 -7.85 -12.28 -5.34
CA PRO A 119 -7.44 -13.69 -5.29
C PRO A 119 -6.27 -13.97 -4.35
N TYR A 120 -5.26 -13.10 -4.36
CA TYR A 120 -4.11 -13.18 -3.45
C TYR A 120 -4.54 -13.12 -1.97
N THR A 121 -5.25 -12.07 -1.58
CA THR A 121 -5.66 -11.84 -0.19
C THR A 121 -6.64 -12.93 0.27
N ALA A 122 -7.56 -13.36 -0.60
CA ALA A 122 -8.49 -14.44 -0.29
C ALA A 122 -7.73 -15.76 -0.03
N GLY A 123 -6.79 -16.13 -0.91
CA GLY A 123 -5.93 -17.30 -0.72
C GLY A 123 -5.05 -17.21 0.53
N ALA A 124 -4.50 -16.03 0.83
CA ALA A 124 -3.69 -15.82 2.03
C ALA A 124 -4.52 -16.00 3.31
N ILE A 125 -5.72 -15.40 3.40
CA ILE A 125 -6.62 -15.58 4.55
C ILE A 125 -7.07 -17.04 4.66
N ALA A 126 -7.56 -17.63 3.57
CA ALA A 126 -8.07 -19.00 3.55
C ALA A 126 -7.00 -20.03 3.95
N SER A 127 -5.76 -19.84 3.51
CA SER A 127 -4.66 -20.76 3.82
C SER A 127 -4.04 -20.53 5.20
N ILE A 128 -3.71 -19.28 5.55
CA ILE A 128 -2.98 -18.96 6.77
C ILE A 128 -3.90 -19.05 8.00
N ALA A 129 -5.11 -18.49 7.91
CA ALA A 129 -6.02 -18.46 9.04
C ALA A 129 -6.91 -19.70 9.13
N TYR A 130 -7.26 -20.31 8.00
CA TYR A 130 -8.22 -21.42 7.96
C TYR A 130 -7.67 -22.75 7.45
N GLY A 131 -6.36 -22.81 7.12
CA GLY A 131 -5.69 -24.04 6.69
C GLY A 131 -6.19 -24.63 5.36
N LEU A 132 -6.94 -23.87 4.57
CA LEU A 132 -7.46 -24.33 3.28
C LEU A 132 -6.36 -24.33 2.22
N ALA A 133 -6.36 -25.34 1.34
CA ALA A 133 -5.39 -25.50 0.26
C ALA A 133 -5.63 -24.52 -0.91
N GLU A 134 -5.70 -23.22 -0.60
CA GLU A 134 -5.87 -22.15 -1.58
C GLU A 134 -4.54 -21.42 -1.82
N PRO A 135 -4.18 -21.12 -3.08
CA PRO A 135 -2.93 -20.48 -3.41
C PRO A 135 -2.96 -18.97 -3.10
N ALA A 136 -1.88 -18.45 -2.52
CA ALA A 136 -1.69 -17.01 -2.30
C ALA A 136 -0.59 -16.47 -3.23
N VAL A 137 -0.96 -16.09 -4.46
CA VAL A 137 0.00 -15.73 -5.51
C VAL A 137 0.20 -14.20 -5.61
N ASP A 138 1.32 -13.73 -5.07
CA ASP A 138 1.83 -12.36 -5.24
C ASP A 138 3.00 -12.28 -6.23
N GLY A 139 3.64 -11.10 -6.33
CA GLY A 139 4.82 -10.91 -7.16
C GLY A 139 6.06 -11.68 -6.69
N ASN A 140 6.15 -12.04 -5.40
CA ASN A 140 7.22 -12.88 -4.87
C ASN A 140 7.04 -14.33 -5.34
N VAL A 141 5.83 -14.87 -5.18
CA VAL A 141 5.48 -16.23 -5.60
C VAL A 141 5.62 -16.38 -7.11
N LEU A 142 5.12 -15.43 -7.91
CA LEU A 142 5.28 -15.47 -9.37
C LEU A 142 6.75 -15.52 -9.77
N ARG A 143 7.60 -14.67 -9.19
CA ARG A 143 9.04 -14.67 -9.49
C ARG A 143 9.72 -15.98 -9.12
N VAL A 144 9.39 -16.55 -7.95
CA VAL A 144 9.93 -17.85 -7.53
C VAL A 144 9.51 -18.93 -8.53
N LEU A 145 8.22 -18.97 -8.87
CA LEU A 145 7.66 -19.99 -9.76
C LEU A 145 8.25 -19.90 -11.17
N THR A 146 8.30 -18.71 -11.76
CA THR A 146 8.84 -18.54 -13.11
C THR A 146 10.32 -18.89 -13.17
N ARG A 147 11.12 -18.57 -12.14
CA ARG A 147 12.52 -19.00 -12.06
C ARG A 147 12.67 -20.51 -11.89
N LEU A 148 11.85 -21.13 -11.05
CA LEU A 148 11.88 -22.58 -10.83
C LEU A 148 11.60 -23.35 -12.12
N GLU A 149 10.68 -22.86 -12.95
CA GLU A 149 10.24 -23.51 -14.19
C GLU A 149 10.91 -22.95 -15.45
N ASP A 150 11.76 -21.93 -15.32
CA ASP A 150 12.34 -21.16 -16.44
C ASP A 150 11.27 -20.64 -17.42
N ASP A 151 10.20 -20.07 -16.87
CA ASP A 151 9.06 -19.52 -17.61
C ASP A 151 9.28 -18.05 -17.94
N HIS A 152 9.37 -17.74 -19.23
CA HIS A 152 9.61 -16.40 -19.78
C HIS A 152 8.30 -15.63 -20.10
N SER A 153 7.15 -16.14 -19.65
CA SER A 153 5.87 -15.45 -19.82
C SER A 153 5.81 -14.16 -19.00
N ASP A 154 5.14 -13.13 -19.53
CA ASP A 154 4.96 -11.86 -18.82
C ASP A 154 4.07 -12.03 -17.58
N ILE A 155 4.64 -11.82 -16.40
CA ILE A 155 3.91 -11.95 -15.13
C ILE A 155 2.83 -10.87 -14.92
N ALA A 156 2.76 -9.86 -15.81
CA ALA A 156 1.66 -8.92 -15.85
C ALA A 156 0.38 -9.51 -16.50
N ASP A 157 0.48 -10.61 -17.25
CA ASP A 157 -0.66 -11.28 -17.85
C ASP A 157 -1.48 -12.04 -16.78
N ALA A 158 -2.78 -11.78 -16.76
CA ALA A 158 -3.73 -12.48 -15.89
C ALA A 158 -3.79 -13.99 -16.17
N ALA A 159 -3.53 -14.43 -17.42
CA ALA A 159 -3.46 -15.85 -17.76
C ALA A 159 -2.30 -16.57 -17.06
N VAL A 160 -1.11 -15.93 -17.01
CA VAL A 160 0.07 -16.45 -16.31
C VAL A 160 -0.22 -16.58 -14.82
N LYS A 161 -0.86 -15.57 -14.22
CA LYS A 161 -1.25 -15.64 -12.81
C LYS A 161 -2.24 -16.77 -12.53
N ARG A 162 -3.27 -16.95 -13.36
CA ARG A 162 -4.24 -18.05 -13.22
C ARG A 162 -3.58 -19.43 -13.39
N ALA A 163 -2.62 -19.55 -14.32
CA ALA A 163 -1.86 -20.78 -14.51
C ALA A 163 -1.02 -21.11 -13.27
N ALA A 164 -0.37 -20.10 -12.68
CA ALA A 164 0.38 -20.24 -11.42
C ALA A 164 -0.52 -20.68 -10.26
N GLU A 165 -1.68 -20.04 -10.08
CA GLU A 165 -2.67 -20.43 -9.07
C GLU A 165 -3.11 -21.89 -9.24
N LYS A 166 -3.41 -22.32 -10.48
CA LYS A 166 -3.80 -23.71 -10.78
C LYS A 166 -2.69 -24.71 -10.45
N LYS A 167 -1.44 -24.42 -10.85
CA LYS A 167 -0.27 -25.27 -10.58
C LYS A 167 -0.04 -25.41 -9.07
N LEU A 168 -0.05 -24.30 -8.34
CA LEU A 168 0.19 -24.30 -6.90
C LEU A 168 -0.92 -25.01 -6.12
N ARG A 169 -2.20 -24.81 -6.49
CA ARG A 169 -3.32 -25.52 -5.86
C ARG A 169 -3.15 -27.05 -5.89
N ALA A 170 -2.54 -27.60 -6.94
CA ALA A 170 -2.32 -29.04 -7.06
C ALA A 170 -1.24 -29.59 -6.12
N VAL A 171 -0.36 -28.75 -5.57
CA VAL A 171 0.79 -29.18 -4.77
C VAL A 171 0.80 -28.64 -3.34
N ILE A 172 -0.13 -27.75 -2.99
CA ILE A 172 -0.26 -27.23 -1.63
C ILE A 172 -0.57 -28.40 -0.68
N PRO A 173 0.29 -28.66 0.33
CA PRO A 173 0.08 -29.76 1.26
C PRO A 173 -1.12 -29.48 2.17
N GLN A 174 -2.01 -30.47 2.27
CA GLN A 174 -3.12 -30.43 3.22
C GLN A 174 -2.60 -30.27 4.66
N GLY A 175 -3.23 -29.38 5.44
CA GLY A 175 -2.81 -29.09 6.82
C GLY A 175 -1.57 -28.18 6.95
N ARG A 176 -0.82 -27.94 5.87
CA ARG A 176 0.36 -27.06 5.85
C ARG A 176 0.24 -25.92 4.84
N ALA A 177 -0.97 -25.63 4.36
CA ALA A 177 -1.23 -24.63 3.32
C ALA A 177 -0.74 -23.22 3.68
N GLY A 178 -1.04 -22.75 4.89
CA GLY A 178 -0.56 -21.46 5.39
C GLY A 178 0.96 -21.37 5.43
N ALA A 179 1.62 -22.43 5.90
CA ALA A 179 3.08 -22.51 5.94
C ALA A 179 3.68 -22.52 4.53
N PHE A 180 3.11 -23.27 3.59
CA PHE A 180 3.58 -23.35 2.21
C PHE A 180 3.49 -22.01 1.49
N ASN A 181 2.33 -21.35 1.55
CA ASN A 181 2.14 -20.03 0.94
C ASN A 181 3.09 -18.99 1.56
N SER A 182 3.20 -18.99 2.90
CA SER A 182 4.10 -18.09 3.60
C SER A 182 5.56 -18.35 3.24
N ALA A 183 5.97 -19.61 3.07
CA ALA A 183 7.30 -19.99 2.66
C ALA A 183 7.64 -19.55 1.23
N MET A 184 6.70 -19.71 0.28
CA MET A 184 6.87 -19.21 -1.09
C MET A 184 7.09 -17.70 -1.12
N MET A 185 6.27 -16.95 -0.36
CA MET A 185 6.41 -15.49 -0.23
C MET A 185 7.73 -15.11 0.45
N GLU A 186 8.09 -15.79 1.54
CA GLU A 186 9.32 -15.55 2.30
C GLU A 186 10.57 -15.80 1.46
N LEU A 187 10.60 -16.92 0.71
CA LEU A 187 11.70 -17.27 -0.19
C LEU A 187 11.89 -16.19 -1.24
N GLY A 188 10.79 -15.75 -1.88
CA GLY A 188 10.84 -14.65 -2.84
C GLY A 188 11.30 -13.34 -2.21
N ALA A 189 10.90 -13.05 -0.97
CA ALA A 189 11.26 -11.82 -0.29
C ALA A 189 12.70 -11.77 0.22
N THR A 190 13.33 -12.91 0.53
CA THR A 190 14.60 -12.97 1.27
C THR A 190 15.76 -13.59 0.51
N ILE A 191 15.51 -14.55 -0.39
CA ILE A 191 16.56 -15.29 -1.12
C ILE A 191 16.43 -15.08 -2.62
N CYS A 192 15.22 -15.34 -3.14
CA CYS A 192 14.88 -15.22 -4.54
C CYS A 192 14.39 -13.80 -4.85
N GLY A 193 15.18 -12.79 -4.44
CA GLY A 193 14.84 -11.37 -4.55
C GLY A 193 14.78 -10.83 -6.00
N PRO A 194 14.15 -9.66 -6.22
CA PRO A 194 14.18 -8.96 -7.50
C PRO A 194 15.48 -8.15 -7.68
N ASN A 195 15.71 -7.63 -8.89
CA ASN A 195 16.77 -6.66 -9.23
C ASN A 195 18.20 -7.16 -8.94
N GLY A 196 18.67 -8.11 -9.75
CA GLY A 196 20.02 -8.67 -9.66
C GLY A 196 20.00 -10.20 -9.52
N PRO A 197 21.19 -10.83 -9.48
CA PRO A 197 21.27 -12.28 -9.29
C PRO A 197 20.70 -12.66 -7.91
N PRO A 198 19.72 -13.57 -7.85
CA PRO A 198 19.22 -14.08 -6.57
C PRO A 198 20.32 -14.83 -5.80
N GLU A 199 20.14 -14.99 -4.49
CA GLU A 199 21.05 -15.71 -3.60
C GLU A 199 20.92 -17.23 -3.76
N CYS A 200 21.05 -17.72 -5.01
CA CYS A 200 20.78 -19.10 -5.39
C CYS A 200 21.58 -20.12 -4.57
N LEU A 201 22.81 -19.82 -4.21
CA LEU A 201 23.66 -20.74 -3.42
C LEU A 201 23.07 -21.08 -2.05
N CYS A 202 22.28 -20.17 -1.47
CA CYS A 202 21.59 -20.35 -0.20
C CYS A 202 20.14 -20.81 -0.37
N CYS A 203 19.67 -21.00 -1.61
CA CYS A 203 18.28 -21.33 -1.88
C CYS A 203 17.99 -22.83 -1.64
N PRO A 204 16.98 -23.17 -0.82
CA PRO A 204 16.62 -24.57 -0.57
C PRO A 204 16.10 -25.28 -1.82
N LEU A 205 15.63 -24.52 -2.82
CA LEU A 205 15.09 -25.04 -4.07
C LEU A 205 16.10 -25.06 -5.22
N ARG A 206 17.37 -24.65 -4.96
CA ARG A 206 18.43 -24.61 -5.98
C ARG A 206 18.55 -25.91 -6.78
N PRO A 207 18.56 -27.12 -6.16
CA PRO A 207 18.71 -28.37 -6.92
C PRO A 207 17.56 -28.65 -7.89
N LEU A 208 16.40 -28.01 -7.69
CA LEU A 208 15.18 -28.21 -8.47
C LEU A 208 14.90 -27.05 -9.44
N CYS A 209 15.69 -25.98 -9.41
CA CYS A 209 15.42 -24.75 -10.16
C CYS A 209 15.98 -24.79 -11.59
N ILE A 210 15.11 -24.80 -12.61
CA ILE A 210 15.52 -24.80 -14.02
C ILE A 210 16.26 -23.50 -14.36
N GLY A 211 15.74 -22.35 -13.95
CA GLY A 211 16.37 -21.06 -14.26
C GLY A 211 17.75 -20.90 -13.61
N TYR A 212 18.03 -21.57 -12.50
CA TYR A 212 19.39 -21.63 -11.95
C TYR A 212 20.29 -22.52 -12.82
N ALA A 213 19.83 -23.72 -13.18
CA ALA A 213 20.59 -24.65 -14.01
C ALA A 213 20.93 -24.05 -15.39
N ASN A 214 20.01 -23.25 -15.95
CA ASN A 214 20.17 -22.58 -17.25
C ASN A 214 20.86 -21.21 -17.16
N GLY A 215 21.12 -20.69 -15.96
CA GLY A 215 21.71 -19.36 -15.77
C GLY A 215 20.76 -18.17 -16.05
N THR A 216 19.47 -18.42 -16.28
CA THR A 216 18.45 -17.41 -16.63
C THR A 216 17.72 -16.81 -15.42
N ALA A 217 17.97 -17.31 -14.20
CA ALA A 217 17.25 -16.85 -13.00
C ALA A 217 17.36 -15.34 -12.75
N GLY A 218 18.47 -14.70 -13.16
CA GLY A 218 18.66 -13.25 -13.05
C GLY A 218 17.76 -12.43 -13.98
N ASP A 219 17.38 -13.00 -15.12
CA ASP A 219 16.57 -12.35 -16.17
C ASP A 219 15.06 -12.48 -15.90
N LEU A 220 14.69 -13.42 -15.04
CA LEU A 220 13.31 -13.70 -14.65
C LEU A 220 12.92 -12.96 -13.35
N PRO A 221 11.66 -12.54 -13.20
CA PRO A 221 10.54 -12.76 -14.10
C PRO A 221 10.51 -11.74 -15.25
N VAL A 222 9.98 -12.15 -16.41
CA VAL A 222 9.66 -11.20 -17.49
C VAL A 222 8.50 -10.31 -17.06
N LYS A 223 8.67 -9.00 -17.22
CA LYS A 223 7.63 -8.01 -16.94
C LYS A 223 7.65 -6.91 -17.99
N ALA A 224 6.51 -6.66 -18.64
CA ALA A 224 6.40 -5.56 -19.58
C ALA A 224 6.82 -4.21 -18.97
N ALA A 225 7.46 -3.38 -19.79
CA ALA A 225 7.84 -2.03 -19.41
C ALA A 225 6.61 -1.23 -18.95
N LYS A 226 6.76 -0.52 -17.83
CA LYS A 226 5.70 0.37 -17.35
C LYS A 226 5.55 1.54 -18.32
N LYS A 227 4.30 1.95 -18.56
CA LYS A 227 4.01 3.22 -19.25
C LYS A 227 4.70 4.39 -18.49
N PRO A 228 5.20 5.41 -19.21
CA PRO A 228 5.72 6.60 -18.56
C PRO A 228 4.65 7.23 -17.68
N ARG A 229 5.06 7.80 -16.55
CA ARG A 229 4.15 8.52 -15.66
C ARG A 229 3.70 9.81 -16.33
N ARG A 230 2.45 10.21 -16.09
CA ARG A 230 2.00 11.56 -16.45
C ARG A 230 2.66 12.56 -15.50
N ILE A 231 3.31 13.58 -16.04
CA ILE A 231 3.81 14.72 -15.25
C ILE A 231 2.68 15.72 -15.10
N GLU A 232 2.43 16.16 -13.86
CA GLU A 232 1.52 17.26 -13.54
C GLU A 232 2.30 18.33 -12.80
N GLU A 233 2.25 19.55 -13.33
CA GLU A 233 2.74 20.72 -12.61
C GLU A 233 1.68 21.21 -11.62
N ARG A 234 2.12 21.58 -10.42
CA ARG A 234 1.26 22.09 -9.35
C ARG A 234 1.94 23.24 -8.65
N THR A 235 1.17 24.25 -8.27
CA THR A 235 1.62 25.27 -7.32
C THR A 235 0.91 25.04 -5.99
N VAL A 236 1.67 24.77 -4.93
CA VAL A 236 1.19 24.57 -3.57
C VAL A 236 1.24 25.90 -2.82
N LEU A 237 0.12 26.26 -2.18
CA LEU A 237 -0.04 27.51 -1.45
C LEU A 237 -0.08 27.20 0.06
N VAL A 238 0.96 27.65 0.77
CA VAL A 238 1.00 27.70 2.23
C VAL A 238 0.35 29.02 2.67
N LEU A 239 -0.97 28.99 2.82
CA LEU A 239 -1.77 30.17 3.17
C LEU A 239 -1.80 30.36 4.68
N THR A 240 -1.39 31.53 5.15
CA THR A 240 -1.21 31.80 6.59
C THR A 240 -1.97 33.06 6.98
N ARG A 241 -2.62 33.04 8.13
CA ARG A 241 -3.22 34.21 8.79
C ARG A 241 -2.90 34.11 10.26
N ASP A 242 -2.31 35.16 10.83
CA ASP A 242 -1.75 35.12 12.19
C ASP A 242 -0.85 33.90 12.37
N ALA A 243 -1.17 33.03 13.34
CA ALA A 243 -0.50 31.75 13.57
C ALA A 243 -1.25 30.54 12.97
N LEU A 244 -2.28 30.76 12.15
CA LEU A 244 -3.11 29.72 11.54
C LEU A 244 -2.69 29.41 10.11
N LEU A 245 -2.87 28.14 9.73
CA LEU A 245 -2.60 27.61 8.40
C LEU A 245 -3.91 27.14 7.76
N ALA A 246 -4.14 27.51 6.50
CA ALA A 246 -5.28 27.00 5.76
C ALA A 246 -5.02 25.59 5.24
N VAL A 247 -5.98 24.71 5.46
CA VAL A 247 -6.06 23.38 4.84
C VAL A 247 -7.41 23.20 4.18
N ARG A 248 -7.52 22.25 3.25
CA ARG A 248 -8.82 21.87 2.69
C ARG A 248 -8.93 20.38 2.47
N ARG A 249 -10.17 19.90 2.36
CA ARG A 249 -10.45 18.51 2.02
C ARG A 249 -10.51 18.34 0.50
N ARG A 250 -9.75 17.38 -0.03
CA ARG A 250 -9.81 16.99 -1.44
C ARG A 250 -11.16 16.37 -1.79
N PRO A 251 -11.61 16.45 -3.06
CA PRO A 251 -12.83 15.79 -3.52
C PRO A 251 -12.88 14.31 -3.16
N ALA A 252 -14.10 13.76 -3.05
CA ALA A 252 -14.31 12.35 -2.68
C ALA A 252 -13.86 11.33 -3.74
N ARG A 253 -13.41 11.78 -4.93
CA ARG A 253 -12.95 10.94 -6.04
C ARG A 253 -11.62 11.47 -6.57
N GLY A 254 -10.86 10.58 -7.22
CA GLY A 254 -9.58 10.90 -7.84
C GLY A 254 -8.36 10.69 -6.93
N LEU A 255 -7.23 11.29 -7.32
CA LEU A 255 -5.96 11.15 -6.61
C LEU A 255 -6.05 11.78 -5.21
N LEU A 256 -5.66 10.99 -4.19
CA LEU A 256 -5.71 11.37 -2.78
C LEU A 256 -7.12 11.78 -2.32
N ALA A 257 -8.16 11.13 -2.88
CA ALA A 257 -9.56 11.40 -2.58
C ALA A 257 -9.84 11.51 -1.07
N GLY A 258 -10.58 12.56 -0.68
CA GLY A 258 -11.06 12.81 0.68
C GLY A 258 -9.99 13.10 1.74
N MET A 259 -8.70 13.13 1.37
CA MET A 259 -7.60 13.51 2.24
C MET A 259 -7.58 15.02 2.46
N TRP A 260 -6.93 15.48 3.53
CA TRP A 260 -6.58 16.89 3.67
C TRP A 260 -5.42 17.25 2.75
N GLU A 261 -5.34 18.52 2.39
CA GLU A 261 -4.23 19.07 1.64
C GLU A 261 -3.94 20.53 1.99
N LEU A 262 -2.73 20.97 1.66
CA LEU A 262 -2.46 22.38 1.44
C LEU A 262 -3.15 22.80 0.14
N PRO A 263 -3.84 23.97 0.10
CA PRO A 263 -4.45 24.46 -1.13
C PRO A 263 -3.45 24.45 -2.28
N SER A 264 -3.88 23.92 -3.43
CA SER A 264 -3.03 23.83 -4.61
C SER A 264 -3.81 24.08 -5.89
N VAL A 265 -3.10 24.58 -6.88
CA VAL A 265 -3.59 24.90 -8.23
C VAL A 265 -2.73 24.20 -9.28
N GLU A 266 -3.28 24.03 -10.48
CA GLU A 266 -2.57 23.41 -11.60
C GLU A 266 -1.58 24.39 -12.25
N GLY A 267 -0.44 23.85 -12.70
CA GLY A 267 0.62 24.62 -13.35
C GLY A 267 1.65 25.18 -12.38
N ARG A 268 2.78 25.59 -12.96
CA ARG A 268 3.81 26.40 -12.29
C ARG A 268 3.44 27.88 -12.39
N LEU A 269 3.16 28.50 -11.25
CA LEU A 269 2.80 29.92 -11.19
C LEU A 269 3.99 30.81 -10.85
N ASP A 270 3.99 32.00 -11.45
CA ASP A 270 4.80 33.16 -11.10
C ASP A 270 4.11 34.02 -10.02
N ASP A 271 4.81 35.02 -9.52
CA ASP A 271 4.37 35.93 -8.45
C ASP A 271 2.98 36.53 -8.71
N THR A 272 2.74 37.02 -9.93
CA THR A 272 1.47 37.66 -10.31
C THR A 272 0.33 36.65 -10.30
N LYS A 273 0.54 35.46 -10.88
CA LYS A 273 -0.49 34.42 -10.93
C LYS A 273 -0.78 33.81 -9.57
N VAL A 274 0.20 33.76 -8.66
CA VAL A 274 -0.03 33.34 -7.27
C VAL A 274 -1.00 34.30 -6.58
N ILE A 275 -0.80 35.60 -6.74
CA ILE A 275 -1.71 36.63 -6.19
C ILE A 275 -3.13 36.44 -6.75
N GLU A 276 -3.26 36.22 -8.06
CA GLU A 276 -4.55 35.96 -8.71
C GLU A 276 -5.21 34.68 -8.20
N ALA A 277 -4.45 33.58 -8.07
CA ALA A 277 -4.95 32.31 -7.55
C ALA A 277 -5.48 32.47 -6.11
N VAL A 278 -4.76 33.19 -5.26
CA VAL A 278 -5.17 33.47 -3.86
C VAL A 278 -6.43 34.33 -3.82
N ARG A 279 -6.55 35.32 -4.70
CA ARG A 279 -7.81 36.09 -4.88
C ARG A 279 -8.95 35.21 -5.38
N GLY A 280 -8.67 34.20 -6.20
CA GLY A 280 -9.62 33.18 -6.64
C GLY A 280 -10.15 32.30 -5.49
N PHE A 281 -9.34 32.09 -4.44
CA PHE A 281 -9.80 31.54 -3.15
C PHE A 281 -10.61 32.54 -2.32
N GLY A 282 -10.77 33.76 -2.81
CA GLY A 282 -11.52 34.80 -2.14
C GLY A 282 -10.77 35.48 -1.00
N LEU A 283 -9.44 35.40 -1.01
CA LEU A 283 -8.54 35.93 0.02
C LEU A 283 -7.78 37.15 -0.51
N ALA A 284 -7.43 38.08 0.37
CA ALA A 284 -6.58 39.22 0.05
C ALA A 284 -5.12 38.92 0.42
N PRO A 285 -4.20 38.70 -0.53
CA PRO A 285 -2.79 38.45 -0.23
C PRO A 285 -2.10 39.74 0.24
N LEU A 286 -1.43 39.67 1.39
CA LEU A 286 -0.63 40.75 1.99
C LEU A 286 0.86 40.61 1.65
N ARG A 287 1.38 39.38 1.70
CA ARG A 287 2.78 39.07 1.42
C ARG A 287 2.90 37.70 0.77
N ILE A 288 3.73 37.59 -0.27
CA ILE A 288 4.09 36.31 -0.90
C ILE A 288 5.59 36.04 -0.75
N ALA A 289 5.96 34.77 -0.64
CA ALA A 289 7.36 34.33 -0.67
C ALA A 289 7.47 32.94 -1.30
N PRO A 290 8.42 32.70 -2.22
CA PRO A 290 8.63 31.37 -2.78
C PRO A 290 9.24 30.43 -1.73
N LEU A 291 8.82 29.16 -1.77
CA LEU A 291 9.30 28.06 -0.90
C LEU A 291 10.14 27.04 -1.66
N GLY A 292 10.34 27.24 -2.97
CA GLY A 292 11.13 26.36 -3.83
C GLY A 292 10.35 25.17 -4.41
N ASP A 293 11.10 24.32 -5.11
CA ASP A 293 10.55 23.23 -5.89
C ASP A 293 10.57 21.92 -5.09
N ALA A 294 9.54 21.10 -5.28
CA ALA A 294 9.48 19.75 -4.74
C ALA A 294 8.92 18.79 -5.78
N LYS A 295 9.36 17.54 -5.72
CA LYS A 295 8.85 16.48 -6.60
C LYS A 295 8.26 15.35 -5.77
N HIS A 296 7.07 14.90 -6.14
CA HIS A 296 6.45 13.74 -5.52
C HIS A 296 6.03 12.71 -6.57
N ILE A 297 6.43 11.46 -6.35
CA ILE A 297 6.23 10.38 -7.32
C ILE A 297 5.12 9.44 -6.82
N PHE A 298 4.04 9.37 -7.59
CA PHE A 298 3.04 8.31 -7.48
C PHE A 298 3.33 7.19 -8.49
N THR A 299 2.51 6.14 -8.47
CA THR A 299 2.67 4.99 -9.37
C THR A 299 2.39 5.34 -10.83
N HIS A 300 1.44 6.24 -11.09
CA HIS A 300 0.98 6.59 -12.45
C HIS A 300 1.11 8.09 -12.78
N VAL A 301 1.38 8.93 -11.77
CA VAL A 301 1.50 10.39 -11.89
C VAL A 301 2.76 10.83 -11.15
N GLU A 302 3.38 11.90 -11.62
CA GLU A 302 4.46 12.59 -10.98
C GLU A 302 4.08 14.06 -10.81
N TRP A 303 4.08 14.56 -9.58
CA TRP A 303 3.84 15.96 -9.28
C TRP A 303 5.16 16.72 -9.25
N HIS A 304 5.26 17.74 -10.11
CA HIS A 304 6.31 18.74 -10.11
C HIS A 304 5.72 19.98 -9.46
N MET A 305 6.13 20.25 -8.23
CA MET A 305 5.49 21.24 -7.37
C MET A 305 6.39 22.45 -7.20
N THR A 306 5.79 23.63 -7.20
CA THR A 306 6.38 24.85 -6.65
C THR A 306 5.59 25.29 -5.42
N GLY A 307 6.29 25.72 -4.37
CA GLY A 307 5.65 26.17 -3.13
C GLY A 307 5.67 27.69 -3.02
N TRP A 308 4.58 28.26 -2.50
CA TRP A 308 4.49 29.67 -2.15
C TRP A 308 3.87 29.83 -0.77
N ARG A 309 4.53 30.60 0.11
CA ARG A 309 3.90 31.10 1.33
C ARG A 309 3.17 32.38 1.01
N VAL A 310 1.92 32.46 1.43
CA VAL A 310 1.10 33.66 1.25
C VAL A 310 0.43 34.02 2.56
N THR A 311 0.82 35.16 3.11
CA THR A 311 0.11 35.77 4.24
C THR A 311 -1.11 36.50 3.68
N VAL A 312 -2.28 36.20 4.24
CA VAL A 312 -3.55 36.81 3.82
C VAL A 312 -4.18 37.60 4.96
N GLU A 313 -5.00 38.57 4.59
CA GLU A 313 -5.86 39.30 5.52
C GLU A 313 -6.99 38.39 6.07
N GLU A 314 -7.70 38.86 7.09
CA GLU A 314 -8.81 38.14 7.70
C GLU A 314 -9.90 37.79 6.67
N PRO A 315 -10.13 36.50 6.34
CA PRO A 315 -11.16 36.12 5.40
C PRO A 315 -12.55 36.43 5.96
N LEU A 316 -13.42 36.94 5.10
CA LEU A 316 -14.84 36.66 5.21
C LEU A 316 -14.99 35.13 5.16
N GLU A 317 -15.67 34.53 6.15
CA GLU A 317 -15.89 33.07 6.19
C GLU A 317 -16.34 32.57 4.82
N LYS A 318 -15.50 31.76 4.18
CA LYS A 318 -15.77 31.17 2.86
C LYS A 318 -15.68 29.67 2.94
N GLU A 319 -16.64 29.02 2.29
CA GLU A 319 -16.72 27.58 2.21
C GLU A 319 -15.46 26.98 1.57
N GLY A 320 -14.91 25.94 2.18
CA GLY A 320 -13.90 25.07 1.55
C GLY A 320 -12.46 25.21 2.06
N LEU A 321 -12.14 26.18 2.92
CA LEU A 321 -10.88 26.25 3.66
C LEU A 321 -11.14 26.14 5.17
N GLU A 322 -10.31 25.38 5.87
CA GLU A 322 -10.28 25.31 7.34
C GLU A 322 -8.98 25.92 7.85
N TRP A 323 -9.08 26.91 8.74
CA TRP A 323 -7.95 27.57 9.37
C TRP A 323 -7.61 26.87 10.68
N ILE A 324 -6.44 26.25 10.72
CA ILE A 324 -6.07 25.37 11.81
C ILE A 324 -4.79 25.85 12.49
N ASP A 325 -4.67 25.52 13.77
CA ASP A 325 -3.37 25.56 14.44
C ASP A 325 -2.45 24.50 13.78
N PRO A 326 -1.30 24.90 13.22
CA PRO A 326 -0.36 23.97 12.57
C PRO A 326 0.09 22.82 13.48
N ARG A 327 0.09 23.00 14.81
CA ARG A 327 0.44 21.95 15.78
C ARG A 327 -0.54 20.78 15.75
N ARG A 328 -1.78 21.03 15.30
CA ARG A 328 -2.83 20.01 15.16
C ARG A 328 -2.73 19.22 13.86
N LEU A 329 -1.90 19.65 12.91
CA LEU A 329 -1.80 19.04 11.59
C LEU A 329 -1.32 17.58 11.70
N GLN A 330 -0.31 17.34 12.53
CA GLN A 330 0.20 15.99 12.78
C GLN A 330 -0.74 15.11 13.62
N SER A 331 -1.74 15.64 14.32
CA SER A 331 -2.67 14.84 15.13
C SER A 331 -4.00 14.60 14.44
N ASP A 332 -4.56 15.65 13.83
CA ASP A 332 -5.97 15.68 13.48
C ASP A 332 -6.20 15.60 11.96
N TYR A 333 -5.24 16.01 11.14
CA TYR A 333 -5.45 16.19 9.70
C TYR A 333 -4.59 15.21 8.90
N PRO A 334 -5.16 14.07 8.42
CA PRO A 334 -4.40 13.13 7.60
C PRO A 334 -3.93 13.79 6.29
N LEU A 335 -2.65 14.13 6.24
CA LEU A 335 -2.01 14.84 5.14
C LEU A 335 -1.12 13.90 4.33
N PRO A 336 -1.30 13.82 3.00
CA PRO A 336 -0.42 13.05 2.14
C PRO A 336 1.03 13.50 2.23
N SER A 337 1.97 12.55 2.17
CA SER A 337 3.41 12.83 2.15
C SER A 337 3.87 13.71 0.99
N ALA A 338 3.03 13.87 -0.04
CA ALA A 338 3.23 14.82 -1.14
C ALA A 338 3.47 16.25 -0.66
N PHE A 339 2.84 16.67 0.45
CA PHE A 339 2.94 18.05 0.94
C PHE A 339 4.04 18.25 1.99
N ARG A 340 4.76 17.19 2.38
CA ARG A 340 5.73 17.22 3.49
C ARG A 340 6.83 18.26 3.29
N ALA A 341 7.30 18.46 2.05
CA ALA A 341 8.35 19.42 1.73
C ALA A 341 7.98 20.87 2.08
N TYR A 342 6.69 21.21 2.06
CA TYR A 342 6.19 22.56 2.32
C TYR A 342 5.73 22.76 3.77
N LEU A 343 5.60 21.69 4.55
CA LEU A 343 5.32 21.77 5.98
C LEU A 343 6.57 22.11 6.81
N THR A 344 7.72 21.51 6.46
CA THR A 344 8.98 21.72 7.18
C THR A 344 9.53 23.14 7.05
N LEU A 345 9.12 23.86 6.01
CA LEU A 345 9.54 25.24 5.73
C LEU A 345 8.71 26.29 6.48
N TRP A 346 7.63 25.87 7.15
CA TRP A 346 6.85 26.72 8.06
C TRP A 346 7.44 26.74 9.48
N GLU A 347 7.99 25.62 9.96
CA GLU A 347 8.53 25.50 11.33
C GLU A 347 9.84 26.27 11.58
N GLN A 348 10.45 26.84 10.54
CA GLN A 348 11.77 27.48 10.60
C GLN A 348 11.74 29.02 10.65
N LEU A 349 10.57 29.64 10.78
CA LEU A 349 10.36 31.09 10.87
C LEU A 349 9.25 31.41 11.86
#